data_AF-A0A962DYB7-F1
#
_entry.id   AF-A0A962DYB7-F1
#
_cell.length_a   1.000
_cell.length_b   1.000
_cell.length_c   1.000
_cell.angle_alpha   90.00
_cell.angle_beta   90.00
_cell.angle_gamma   90.00
#
_symmetry.space_group_name_H-M   'P 1'
#
loop_
_entity.id
_entity.type
_entity.pdbx_description
1 polymer ?
#
loop_
_entity_poly.entity_id
_entity_poly.type
_entity_poly.pdbx_seq_one_letter_code
_entity_poly.pdbx_strand_id
1 'polypeptide(L)'
;MLTQQQFENFRQQGYNRVPVYKCVSADLDTPLSAWLKLANGRNTFLLESVVGGSRWGRYSIIGLSADTNYIARGDEITKYVLGEIEESYTCENVLDELRAIKQEYKVPKIDELPAFNGGLVG
;
A
#
# COMPACT_ATOMS: atom_id res chain seq x y z
N MET A 1 15.19 -8.10 -8.74
CA MET A 1 14.88 -8.53 -7.36
C MET A 1 15.90 -7.87 -6.46
N LEU A 2 15.46 -7.31 -5.32
CA LEU A 2 16.35 -6.63 -4.40
C LEU A 2 17.29 -7.65 -3.72
N THR A 3 18.61 -7.42 -3.78
CA THR A 3 19.59 -8.25 -3.07
C THR A 3 19.62 -7.90 -1.58
N GLN A 4 20.08 -8.83 -0.74
CA GLN A 4 20.27 -8.58 0.69
C GLN A 4 21.21 -7.39 0.94
N GLN A 5 22.28 -7.26 0.16
CA GLN A 5 23.21 -6.13 0.28
C GLN A 5 22.53 -4.80 -0.05
N GLN A 6 21.73 -4.72 -1.12
CA GLN A 6 20.99 -3.50 -1.46
C GLN A 6 19.97 -3.13 -0.39
N PHE A 7 19.26 -4.13 0.17
CA PHE A 7 18.33 -3.92 1.28
C PHE A 7 19.03 -3.32 2.50
N GLU A 8 20.18 -3.87 2.89
CA GLU A 8 20.95 -3.36 4.03
C GLU A 8 21.50 -1.95 3.77
N ASN A 9 21.95 -1.66 2.54
CA ASN A 9 22.37 -0.32 2.15
C ASN A 9 21.24 0.71 2.31
N PHE A 10 19.99 0.36 1.97
CA PHE A 10 18.85 1.24 2.20
C PHE A 10 18.58 1.45 3.70
N ARG A 11 18.65 0.39 4.50
CA ARG A 11 18.48 0.52 5.96
C ARG A 11 19.53 1.45 6.58
N GLN A 12 20.79 1.34 6.17
CA GLN A 12 21.88 2.21 6.64
C GLN A 12 21.68 3.68 6.23
N GLN A 13 20.98 3.95 5.14
CA GLN A 13 20.58 5.30 4.71
C GLN A 13 19.37 5.85 5.51
N GLY A 14 18.83 5.09 6.46
CA GLY A 14 17.72 5.52 7.31
C GLY A 14 16.32 5.28 6.73
N TYR A 15 16.19 4.50 5.66
CA TYR A 15 14.89 4.04 5.16
C TYR A 15 14.34 2.97 6.11
N ASN A 16 13.13 3.20 6.62
CA ASN A 16 12.46 2.28 7.57
C ASN A 16 11.38 1.41 6.92
N ARG A 17 11.14 1.59 5.61
CA ARG A 17 10.23 0.75 4.83
C ARG A 17 10.82 0.53 3.44
N VAL A 18 11.45 -0.63 3.23
CA VAL A 18 12.10 -0.98 1.96
C VAL A 18 11.25 -2.04 1.23
N PRO A 19 10.74 -1.76 0.02
CA PRO A 19 9.93 -2.72 -0.73
C PRO A 19 10.78 -3.88 -1.26
N VAL A 20 10.29 -5.09 -1.08
CA VAL A 20 10.86 -6.31 -1.67
C VAL A 20 9.89 -6.81 -2.72
N TYR A 21 10.40 -7.13 -3.91
CA TYR A 21 9.56 -7.43 -5.06
C TYR A 21 10.09 -8.60 -5.89
N LYS A 22 9.16 -9.28 -6.56
CA LYS A 22 9.43 -10.32 -7.53
C LYS A 22 8.46 -10.16 -8.71
N CYS A 23 8.99 -10.19 -9.92
CA CYS A 23 8.18 -10.27 -11.13
C CYS A 23 7.89 -11.75 -11.43
N VAL A 24 6.64 -12.07 -11.73
CA VAL A 24 6.17 -13.40 -12.09
C VAL A 24 5.35 -13.31 -13.38
N SER A 25 5.35 -14.35 -14.21
CA SER A 25 4.40 -14.44 -15.33
C SER A 25 3.00 -14.66 -14.78
N ALA A 26 2.04 -13.96 -15.36
CA ALA A 26 0.62 -14.02 -15.00
C ALA A 26 -0.24 -14.02 -16.27
N ASP A 27 0.26 -14.62 -17.35
CA ASP A 27 -0.34 -14.51 -18.70
C ASP A 27 -1.75 -15.12 -18.78
N LEU A 28 -2.10 -15.99 -17.82
CA LEU A 28 -3.41 -16.63 -17.70
C LEU A 28 -4.35 -15.91 -16.72
N ASP A 29 -3.90 -14.81 -16.13
CA ASP A 29 -4.65 -14.06 -15.14
C ASP A 29 -5.04 -12.67 -15.66
N THR A 30 -6.31 -12.33 -15.44
CA THR A 30 -6.80 -10.96 -15.50
C THR A 30 -6.60 -10.32 -14.13
N PRO A 31 -6.63 -8.97 -14.02
CA PRO A 31 -6.56 -8.31 -12.72
C PRO A 31 -7.63 -8.81 -11.73
N LEU A 32 -8.86 -9.03 -12.20
CA LEU A 32 -9.94 -9.57 -11.37
C LEU A 32 -9.65 -11.02 -10.92
N SER A 33 -9.21 -11.90 -11.82
CA SER A 33 -8.89 -13.29 -11.43
C SER A 33 -7.69 -13.35 -10.48
N ALA A 34 -6.70 -12.48 -10.66
CA ALA A 34 -5.58 -12.34 -9.73
C ALA A 34 -6.05 -11.84 -8.35
N TRP A 35 -6.93 -10.83 -8.30
CA TRP A 35 -7.49 -10.33 -7.03
C TRP A 35 -8.29 -11.43 -6.31
N LEU A 36 -9.13 -12.19 -7.03
CA LEU A 36 -9.89 -13.29 -6.46
C LEU A 36 -9.00 -14.37 -5.83
N LYS A 37 -7.84 -14.65 -6.43
CA LYS A 37 -6.86 -15.64 -5.93
C LYS A 37 -6.02 -15.12 -4.75
N LEU A 38 -5.70 -13.83 -4.72
CA LEU A 38 -4.72 -13.26 -3.78
C LEU A 38 -5.34 -12.51 -2.59
N ALA A 39 -6.49 -11.88 -2.80
CA ALA A 39 -6.93 -10.76 -1.97
C ALA A 39 -8.44 -10.73 -1.72
N ASN A 40 -9.19 -11.81 -1.97
CA ASN A 40 -10.65 -11.83 -1.82
C ASN A 40 -11.11 -11.86 -0.34
N GLY A 41 -10.92 -10.76 0.39
CA GLY A 41 -11.17 -10.66 1.81
C GLY A 41 -11.40 -9.22 2.29
N ARG A 42 -11.45 -9.02 3.62
CA ARG A 42 -11.60 -7.69 4.22
C ARG A 42 -10.34 -6.86 4.00
N ASN A 43 -10.50 -5.54 3.88
CA ASN A 43 -9.42 -4.56 3.77
C ASN A 43 -8.46 -4.84 2.60
N THR A 44 -9.00 -5.36 1.49
CA THR A 44 -8.28 -5.52 0.24
C THR A 44 -8.87 -4.63 -0.84
N PHE A 45 -8.14 -4.42 -1.93
CA PHE A 45 -8.63 -3.58 -3.02
C PHE A 45 -8.11 -4.04 -4.39
N LEU A 46 -8.86 -3.67 -5.42
CA LEU A 46 -8.48 -3.73 -6.81
C LEU A 46 -8.73 -2.36 -7.43
N LEU A 47 -7.67 -1.66 -7.83
CA LEU A 47 -7.75 -0.38 -8.53
C LEU A 47 -7.42 -0.60 -10.00
N GLU A 48 -8.36 -0.27 -10.87
CA GLU A 48 -8.19 -0.31 -12.31
C GLU A 48 -8.42 1.09 -12.89
N SER A 49 -7.47 1.56 -13.70
CA SER A 49 -7.62 2.83 -14.39
C SER A 49 -8.33 2.61 -15.72
N VAL A 50 -9.33 3.45 -16.04
CA VAL A 50 -9.93 3.50 -17.38
C VAL A 50 -9.61 4.86 -17.97
N VAL A 51 -8.88 4.89 -19.09
CA VAL A 51 -8.58 6.14 -19.80
C VAL A 51 -9.53 6.21 -21.01
N GLY A 52 -10.44 7.18 -21.01
CA GLY A 52 -11.26 7.51 -22.18
C GLY A 52 -12.25 6.43 -22.62
N GLY A 53 -12.86 5.70 -21.68
CA GLY A 53 -14.01 4.81 -21.92
C GLY A 53 -13.75 3.54 -22.75
N SER A 54 -12.56 3.36 -23.31
CA SER A 54 -12.25 2.27 -24.26
C SER A 54 -10.84 1.69 -24.14
N ARG A 55 -9.93 2.29 -23.37
CA ARG A 55 -8.63 1.71 -23.04
C ARG A 55 -8.47 1.54 -21.53
N TRP A 56 -8.28 0.30 -21.10
CA TRP A 56 -7.77 0.01 -19.77
C TRP A 56 -6.39 0.65 -19.61
N GLY A 57 -6.13 1.22 -18.44
CA GLY A 57 -4.84 1.77 -18.07
C GLY A 57 -3.77 0.68 -18.10
N ARG A 58 -2.50 1.10 -18.21
CA ARG A 58 -1.35 0.19 -18.34
C ARG A 58 -1.15 -0.72 -17.12
N TYR A 59 -1.76 -0.40 -15.98
CA TYR A 59 -1.58 -1.11 -14.72
C TYR A 59 -2.92 -1.25 -13.97
N SER A 60 -3.12 -2.42 -13.38
CA SER A 60 -4.07 -2.65 -12.29
C SER A 60 -3.28 -2.84 -10.99
N ILE A 61 -3.82 -2.37 -9.87
CA ILE A 61 -3.16 -2.43 -8.55
C ILE A 61 -4.02 -3.28 -7.63
N ILE A 62 -3.44 -4.34 -7.08
CA ILE A 62 -4.09 -5.21 -6.08
C ILE A 62 -3.45 -4.94 -4.72
N GLY A 63 -4.28 -4.57 -3.75
CA GLY A 63 -3.89 -4.45 -2.35
C GLY A 63 -4.35 -5.67 -1.56
N LEU A 64 -3.40 -6.29 -0.86
CA LEU A 64 -3.70 -7.34 0.12
C LEU A 64 -4.12 -6.70 1.45
N SER A 65 -4.65 -7.52 2.36
CA SER A 65 -4.98 -7.05 3.71
C SER A 65 -3.72 -6.54 4.40
N ALA A 66 -3.79 -5.32 4.94
CA ALA A 66 -2.74 -4.76 5.78
C ALA A 66 -2.98 -5.12 7.24
N ASP A 67 -1.89 -5.39 7.97
CA ASP A 67 -1.93 -5.62 9.41
C ASP A 67 -2.35 -4.35 10.16
N THR A 68 -2.02 -3.16 9.62
CA THR A 68 -2.38 -1.87 10.21
C THR A 68 -3.42 -1.17 9.36
N ASN A 69 -4.52 -0.72 9.98
CA ASN A 69 -5.57 0.06 9.33
C ASN A 69 -5.91 1.28 10.17
N TYR A 70 -6.20 2.41 9.53
CA TYR A 70 -6.65 3.63 10.19
C TYR A 70 -8.10 3.91 9.80
N ILE A 71 -8.97 4.15 10.77
CA ILE A 71 -10.37 4.54 10.54
C ILE A 71 -10.56 5.94 11.11
N ALA A 72 -10.93 6.89 10.24
CA ALA A 72 -11.28 8.24 10.67
C ALA A 72 -12.81 8.44 10.66
N ARG A 73 -13.35 9.00 11.75
CA ARG A 73 -14.77 9.33 11.90
C ARG A 73 -14.91 10.68 12.58
N GLY A 74 -15.35 11.70 11.83
CA GLY A 74 -15.38 13.06 12.35
C GLY A 74 -13.96 13.55 12.65
N ASP A 75 -13.70 13.89 13.91
CA ASP A 75 -12.40 14.30 14.44
C ASP A 75 -11.63 13.16 15.12
N GLU A 76 -12.19 11.94 15.18
CA GLU A 76 -11.55 10.77 15.76
C GLU A 76 -10.80 9.93 14.72
N ILE A 77 -9.59 9.49 15.07
CA ILE A 77 -8.82 8.46 14.34
C ILE A 77 -8.64 7.26 15.27
N THR A 78 -8.98 6.08 14.77
CA THR A 78 -8.70 4.80 15.42
C THR A 78 -7.70 4.00 14.59
N LYS A 79 -6.58 3.62 15.21
CA LYS A 79 -5.57 2.74 14.64
C LYS A 79 -5.84 1.30 15.06
N TYR A 80 -6.00 0.43 14.08
CA TYR A 80 -6.10 -1.01 14.27
C TYR A 80 -4.80 -1.68 13.89
N VAL A 81 -4.33 -2.62 14.71
CA VAL A 81 -3.20 -3.51 14.41
C VAL A 81 -3.66 -4.95 14.61
N LEU A 82 -3.51 -5.77 13.56
CA LEU A 82 -3.97 -7.16 13.51
C LEU A 82 -5.46 -7.32 13.88
N GLY A 83 -6.28 -6.31 13.57
CA GLY A 83 -7.72 -6.30 13.82
C GLY A 83 -8.13 -5.77 15.20
N GLU A 84 -7.18 -5.51 16.10
CA GLU A 84 -7.43 -4.97 17.45
C GLU A 84 -7.16 -3.46 17.48
N ILE A 85 -7.89 -2.73 18.32
CA ILE A 85 -7.64 -1.30 18.54
C ILE A 85 -6.32 -1.15 19.30
N GLU A 86 -5.34 -0.53 18.66
CA GLU A 86 -4.07 -0.17 19.31
C GLU A 86 -4.16 1.23 19.92
N GLU A 87 -4.81 2.16 19.22
CA GLU A 87 -4.92 3.56 19.63
C GLU A 87 -6.23 4.18 19.10
N SER A 88 -6.85 5.06 19.89
CA SER A 88 -7.95 5.93 19.44
C SER A 88 -7.78 7.31 20.04
N TYR A 89 -7.83 8.35 19.22
CA TYR A 89 -7.60 9.72 19.64
C TYR A 89 -8.35 10.71 18.76
N THR A 90 -8.62 11.90 19.31
CA THR A 90 -9.20 13.02 18.57
C THR A 90 -8.11 13.95 18.04
N CYS A 91 -8.37 14.58 16.90
CA CYS A 91 -7.45 15.50 16.24
C CYS A 91 -8.23 16.66 15.60
N GLU A 92 -7.59 17.82 15.47
CA GLU A 92 -8.24 18.99 14.86
C GLU A 92 -8.48 18.80 13.36
N ASN A 93 -7.56 18.11 12.68
CA ASN A 93 -7.64 17.85 11.24
C ASN A 93 -7.08 16.47 10.88
N VAL A 94 -8.00 15.55 10.56
CA VAL A 94 -7.69 14.18 10.14
C VAL A 94 -6.71 14.12 8.95
N LEU A 95 -6.81 15.04 7.98
CA LEU A 95 -5.93 15.02 6.81
C LEU A 95 -4.49 15.39 7.17
N ASP A 96 -4.30 16.25 8.17
CA ASP A 96 -2.96 16.59 8.67
C ASP A 96 -2.35 15.43 9.44
N GLU A 97 -3.15 14.73 10.26
CA GLU A 97 -2.73 13.50 10.93
C GLU A 97 -2.34 12.39 9.94
N LEU A 98 -3.16 12.15 8.91
CA LEU A 98 -2.82 11.16 7.87
C LEU A 98 -1.52 11.53 7.12
N ARG A 99 -1.22 12.83 6.95
CA ARG A 99 0.06 13.28 6.39
C ARG A 99 1.21 13.02 7.35
N ALA A 100 1.03 13.25 8.65
CA ALA A 100 2.02 12.95 9.67
C ALA A 100 2.34 11.45 9.70
N ILE A 101 1.32 10.60 9.76
CA ILE A 101 1.45 9.13 9.69
C ILE A 101 2.22 8.72 8.42
N LYS A 102 1.87 9.29 7.26
CA LYS A 102 2.59 9.01 6.01
C LYS A 102 4.07 9.39 6.09
N GLN A 103 4.42 10.50 6.74
CA GLN A 103 5.80 10.97 6.86
C GLN A 103 6.67 10.10 7.77
N GLU A 104 6.07 9.32 8.66
CA GLU A 104 6.81 8.32 9.46
C GLU A 104 7.47 7.27 8.57
N TYR A 105 6.90 6.96 7.40
CA TYR A 105 7.43 5.96 6.48
C TYR A 105 8.40 6.57 5.46
N LYS A 106 9.69 6.31 5.65
CA LYS A 106 10.76 6.64 4.70
C LYS A 106 10.98 5.46 3.77
N VAL A 107 10.46 5.59 2.55
CA VAL A 107 10.53 4.57 1.49
C VAL A 107 11.55 5.00 0.43
N PRO A 108 12.50 4.13 0.02
CA PRO A 108 13.45 4.46 -1.03
C PRO A 108 12.77 4.46 -2.40
N LYS A 109 13.26 5.32 -3.30
CA LYS A 109 12.91 5.23 -4.72
C LYS A 109 13.71 4.09 -5.35
N ILE A 110 13.00 3.15 -5.97
CA ILE A 110 13.57 2.04 -6.74
C ILE A 110 13.02 2.16 -8.16
N ASP A 111 13.88 2.42 -9.14
CA ASP A 111 13.46 2.80 -10.49
C ASP A 111 12.75 1.65 -11.25
N GLU A 112 13.00 0.40 -10.87
CA GLU A 112 12.35 -0.78 -11.48
C GLU A 112 10.92 -0.99 -10.98
N LEU A 113 10.50 -0.34 -9.89
CA LEU A 113 9.16 -0.48 -9.35
C LEU A 113 8.15 0.41 -10.08
N PRO A 114 6.88 -0.02 -10.18
CA PRO A 114 5.82 0.88 -10.64
C PRO A 114 5.73 2.14 -9.77
N ALA A 115 5.16 3.20 -10.34
CA ALA A 115 4.97 4.47 -9.64
C ALA A 115 4.17 4.33 -8.33
N PHE A 116 3.28 3.33 -8.27
CA PHE A 116 2.61 2.91 -7.05
C PHE A 116 3.17 1.57 -6.57
N ASN A 117 3.78 1.55 -5.39
CA ASN A 117 4.40 0.36 -4.79
C ASN A 117 4.13 0.24 -3.28
N GLY A 118 3.08 0.93 -2.79
CA GLY A 118 2.65 0.92 -1.39
C GLY A 118 2.22 2.31 -0.91
N GLY A 119 1.54 2.35 0.24
CA GLY A 119 1.10 3.59 0.87
C GLY A 119 -0.17 3.42 1.70
N LEU A 120 -0.73 4.53 2.16
CA LEU A 120 -2.07 4.60 2.73
C LEU A 120 -3.08 4.61 1.57
N VAL A 121 -4.03 3.69 1.58
CA VAL A 121 -5.06 3.54 0.55
C VAL A 121 -6.42 3.40 1.24
N GLY A 122 -7.38 4.21 0.81
CA GLY A 122 -8.74 4.26 1.36
C GLY A 122 -9.53 5.42 0.78
#